data_AF-A0A2V2RK06-F1
#
_entry.id   AF-A0A2V2RK06-F1
#
_cell.length_a   1.000
_cell.length_b   1.000
_cell.length_c   1.000
_cell.angle_alpha   90.00
_cell.angle_beta   90.00
_cell.angle_gamma   90.00
#
_symmetry.space_group_name_H-M   'P 1'
#
loop_
_entity.id
_entity.type
_entity.pdbx_description
1 polymer ?
#
loop_
_entity_poly.entity_id
_entity_poly.type
_entity_poly.pdbx_seq_one_letter_code
_entity_poly.pdbx_strand_id
1 'polypeptide(L)'
;MYKQFFISFSFVLVTVITASGQVLAPTGQPAQSPAERPAAATGAEVLVLGTYHMANPGHDIFNMQADDVLKPKRQAEIAQLIEVLKTFQPTKIAIESNPLGDRPKQYADYLAGKRELARNEIDQIGFRLAKELGHKTVYPVDADGDFPYQRLVNYAKASG
;
A
#
# COMPACT_ATOMS: atom_id res chain seq x y z
N MET A 1 20.39 24.73 14.85
CA MET A 1 20.64 23.41 14.24
C MET A 1 19.30 22.69 14.17
N TYR A 2 18.55 22.89 13.08
CA TYR A 2 17.19 22.35 12.95
C TYR A 2 17.30 20.85 12.61
N LYS A 3 16.89 19.99 13.54
CA LYS A 3 16.60 18.58 13.24
C LYS A 3 15.29 18.57 12.45
N GLN A 4 15.37 18.24 11.16
CA GLN A 4 14.19 17.87 10.37
C GLN A 4 13.57 16.63 11.03
N PHE A 5 12.31 16.75 11.45
CA PHE A 5 11.53 15.63 11.98
C PHE A 5 10.71 15.06 10.82
N PHE A 6 11.10 13.88 10.34
CA PHE A 6 10.25 13.06 9.47
C PHE A 6 9.45 12.12 10.38
N ILE A 7 8.13 12.13 10.23
CA ILE A 7 7.26 11.07 10.76
C ILE A 7 6.76 10.32 9.53
N SER A 8 7.42 9.21 9.20
CA SER A 8 7.07 8.35 8.06
C SER A 8 6.19 7.23 8.60
N PHE A 9 4.92 7.17 8.20
CA PHE A 9 3.94 6.20 8.71
C PHE A 9 3.70 5.04 7.76
N SER A 10 4.69 4.23 7.41
CA SER A 10 4.47 2.83 6.97
C SER A 10 3.23 2.46 6.11
N PHE A 11 2.71 3.23 5.14
CA PHE A 11 1.40 2.94 4.52
C PHE A 11 1.52 2.14 3.21
N VAL A 12 0.90 0.95 3.19
CA VAL A 12 0.65 0.21 1.94
C VAL A 12 -0.81 0.43 1.51
N LEU A 13 -1.02 1.09 0.38
CA LEU A 13 -2.34 1.46 -0.16
C LEU A 13 -2.69 0.61 -1.38
N VAL A 14 -3.78 -0.16 -1.34
CA VAL A 14 -4.24 -0.96 -2.48
C VAL A 14 -5.32 -0.23 -3.28
N THR A 15 -5.34 -0.34 -4.62
CA THR A 15 -6.43 0.22 -5.46
C THR A 15 -6.84 -0.71 -6.61
N VAL A 16 -8.12 -0.68 -7.03
CA VAL A 16 -8.65 -1.43 -8.18
C VAL A 16 -9.30 -0.55 -9.24
N ILE A 17 -9.03 -0.83 -10.53
CA ILE A 17 -9.74 -0.23 -11.67
C ILE A 17 -10.19 -1.37 -12.60
N THR A 18 -11.50 -1.61 -12.69
CA THR A 18 -12.13 -2.47 -13.70
C THR A 18 -12.64 -1.59 -14.84
N ALA A 19 -12.15 -1.83 -16.07
CA ALA A 19 -12.67 -1.21 -17.29
C ALA A 19 -13.35 -2.31 -18.14
N SER A 20 -14.68 -2.31 -18.20
CA SER A 20 -15.44 -3.18 -19.09
C SER A 20 -15.71 -2.44 -20.40
N GLY A 21 -15.00 -2.81 -21.47
CA GLY A 21 -15.31 -2.37 -22.82
C GLY A 21 -16.37 -3.26 -23.46
N GLN A 22 -17.30 -2.65 -24.20
CA GLN A 22 -18.08 -3.33 -25.24
C GLN A 22 -18.34 -2.38 -26.42
N VAL A 23 -18.29 -2.96 -27.62
CA VAL A 23 -18.30 -2.34 -28.96
C VAL A 23 -19.75 -2.16 -29.46
N LEU A 24 -19.94 -1.17 -30.34
CA LEU A 24 -21.19 -0.71 -30.98
C LEU A 24 -21.80 -1.69 -32.00
N ALA A 25 -23.15 -1.68 -32.18
CA ALA A 25 -23.92 -1.24 -33.38
C ALA A 25 -25.42 -1.75 -33.35
N PRO A 26 -26.35 -1.42 -34.27
CA PRO A 26 -27.49 -0.53 -33.97
C PRO A 26 -28.91 -1.03 -34.38
N THR A 27 -29.91 -0.16 -34.15
CA THR A 27 -31.28 -0.03 -34.72
C THR A 27 -32.47 -0.84 -34.15
N GLY A 28 -33.46 -0.09 -33.61
CA GLY A 28 -34.87 -0.49 -33.41
C GLY A 28 -35.51 0.01 -32.10
N GLN A 29 -36.33 1.07 -32.14
CA GLN A 29 -37.27 1.47 -31.05
C GLN A 29 -38.49 0.52 -31.03
N PRO A 30 -39.36 0.41 -29.97
CA PRO A 30 -39.62 1.33 -28.85
C PRO A 30 -39.90 0.68 -27.45
N ALA A 31 -39.91 1.46 -26.36
CA ALA A 31 -40.80 1.34 -25.17
C ALA A 31 -40.26 2.17 -23.99
N GLN A 32 -41.17 2.80 -23.25
CA GLN A 32 -40.85 3.62 -22.07
C GLN A 32 -40.14 2.77 -21.00
N SER A 33 -38.91 3.15 -20.66
CA SER A 33 -38.10 2.48 -19.65
C SER A 33 -38.60 2.80 -18.24
N PRO A 34 -38.62 1.84 -17.31
CA PRO A 34 -38.75 2.14 -15.88
C PRO A 34 -37.60 3.07 -15.49
N ALA A 35 -37.87 4.07 -14.65
CA ALA A 35 -36.86 5.00 -14.15
C ALA A 35 -35.58 4.25 -13.79
N GLU A 36 -34.53 4.49 -14.57
CA GLU A 36 -33.22 3.89 -14.39
C GLU A 36 -32.72 4.37 -13.03
N ARG A 37 -32.74 3.46 -12.06
CA ARG A 37 -32.16 3.70 -10.73
C ARG A 37 -30.69 4.05 -11.01
N PRO A 38 -30.17 5.22 -10.58
CA PRO A 38 -28.80 5.59 -10.87
C PRO A 38 -27.90 4.45 -10.42
N ALA A 39 -27.08 3.93 -11.34
CA ALA A 39 -26.12 2.89 -11.06
C ALA A 39 -25.32 3.31 -9.82
N ALA A 40 -25.33 2.47 -8.79
CA ALA A 40 -24.57 2.71 -7.58
C ALA A 40 -23.13 3.03 -7.98
N ALA A 41 -22.63 4.21 -7.59
CA ALA A 41 -21.26 4.60 -7.87
C ALA A 41 -20.33 3.50 -7.33
N THR A 42 -19.69 2.76 -8.22
CA THR A 42 -18.73 1.71 -7.88
C THR A 42 -17.46 2.39 -7.37
N GLY A 43 -17.43 2.73 -6.07
CA GLY A 43 -16.26 3.31 -5.41
C GLY A 43 -15.10 2.32 -5.35
N ALA A 44 -13.87 2.83 -5.29
CA ALA A 44 -12.71 1.99 -5.04
C ALA A 44 -12.69 1.51 -3.58
N GLU A 45 -12.50 0.21 -3.36
CA GLU A 45 -12.24 -0.34 -2.04
C GLU A 45 -10.76 -0.21 -1.70
N VAL A 46 -10.47 0.19 -0.45
CA VAL A 46 -9.12 0.49 0.02
C VAL A 46 -8.88 -0.20 1.35
N LEU A 47 -7.81 -1.00 1.42
CA LEU A 47 -7.24 -1.51 2.66
C LEU A 47 -5.98 -0.70 2.99
N VAL A 48 -5.94 -0.12 4.19
CA VAL A 48 -4.75 0.55 4.73
C VAL A 48 -4.12 -0.38 5.76
N LEU A 49 -2.89 -0.83 5.49
CA LEU A 49 -2.09 -1.61 6.41
C LEU A 49 -1.01 -0.71 7.01
N GLY A 50 -1.11 -0.45 8.32
CA GLY A 50 -0.06 0.23 9.08
C GLY A 50 0.94 -0.76 9.66
N THR A 51 2.23 -0.48 9.51
CA THR A 51 3.31 -1.29 10.09
C THR A 51 4.31 -0.40 10.83
N TYR A 52 5.18 -1.01 11.63
CA TYR A 52 6.43 -0.36 12.03
C TYR A 52 7.45 -0.45 10.89
N HIS A 53 8.49 0.40 10.88
CA HIS A 53 9.61 0.28 9.95
C HIS A 53 10.44 -0.95 10.29
N MET A 54 10.33 -2.02 9.48
CA MET A 54 10.94 -3.32 9.80
C MET A 54 12.46 -3.28 9.72
N ALA A 55 13.01 -2.42 8.87
CA ALA A 55 14.45 -2.15 8.80
C ALA A 55 14.93 -1.23 9.94
N ASN A 56 14.00 -0.58 10.66
CA ASN A 56 14.20 0.34 11.76
C ASN A 56 15.38 1.32 11.53
N PRO A 57 15.24 2.30 10.62
CA PRO A 57 16.33 3.19 10.25
C PRO A 57 16.67 4.23 11.34
N GLY A 58 15.92 4.29 12.45
CA GLY A 58 16.18 5.23 13.54
C GLY A 58 15.66 6.65 13.28
N HIS A 59 14.78 6.83 12.30
CA HIS A 59 14.28 8.14 11.88
C HIS A 59 12.95 8.53 12.53
N ASP A 60 12.26 7.60 13.19
CA ASP A 60 10.97 7.90 13.82
C ASP A 60 11.14 8.59 15.18
N ILE A 61 10.08 9.28 15.61
CA ILE A 61 9.96 9.75 16.99
C ILE A 61 9.95 8.57 17.97
N PHE A 62 9.34 7.44 17.57
CA PHE A 62 9.36 6.20 18.34
C PHE A 62 9.84 5.04 17.45
N ASN A 63 11.09 4.63 17.65
CA ASN A 63 11.69 3.52 16.93
C ASN A 63 11.45 2.22 17.70
N MET A 64 10.58 1.36 17.17
CA MET A 64 10.20 0.10 17.82
C MET A 64 11.39 -0.86 17.91
N GLN A 65 11.61 -1.44 19.09
CA GLN A 65 12.54 -2.57 19.23
C GLN A 65 11.85 -3.83 18.71
N ALA A 66 12.32 -4.32 17.56
CA ALA A 66 11.84 -5.55 16.94
C ALA A 66 13.00 -6.52 16.72
N ASP A 67 12.70 -7.82 16.75
CA ASP A 67 13.64 -8.84 16.31
C ASP A 67 13.78 -8.83 14.78
N ASP A 68 14.83 -9.51 14.31
CA ASP A 68 15.17 -9.54 12.90
C ASP A 68 14.04 -10.15 12.04
N VAL A 69 13.51 -9.35 11.12
CA VAL A 69 12.45 -9.72 10.17
C VAL A 69 12.81 -10.90 9.26
N LEU A 70 14.10 -11.15 9.01
CA LEU A 70 14.57 -12.27 8.18
C LEU A 70 14.66 -13.59 8.95
N LYS A 71 14.45 -13.59 10.27
CA LYS A 71 14.46 -14.84 11.05
C LYS A 71 13.29 -15.76 10.65
N PRO A 72 13.47 -17.10 10.74
CA PRO A 72 12.45 -18.06 10.29
C PRO A 72 11.06 -17.83 10.87
N LYS A 73 10.97 -17.46 12.15
CA LYS A 73 9.70 -17.12 12.81
C LYS A 73 8.98 -15.99 12.08
N ARG A 74 9.66 -14.86 11.86
CA ARG A 74 9.09 -13.68 11.20
C ARG A 74 8.75 -13.96 9.74
N GLN A 75 9.57 -14.74 9.05
CA GLN A 75 9.29 -15.17 7.68
C GLN A 75 8.03 -16.01 7.58
N ALA A 76 7.76 -16.88 8.55
CA ALA A 76 6.52 -17.66 8.62
C ALA A 76 5.29 -16.77 8.91
N GLU A 77 5.42 -15.82 9.85
CA GLU A 77 4.35 -14.85 10.15
C GLU A 77 4.03 -13.97 8.94
N ILE A 78 5.04 -13.50 8.21
CA ILE A 78 4.85 -12.73 6.96
C ILE A 78 4.12 -13.58 5.92
N ALA A 79 4.50 -14.85 5.73
CA ALA A 79 3.80 -15.73 4.79
C ALA A 79 2.30 -15.87 5.15
N GLN A 80 1.99 -16.03 6.43
CA GLN A 80 0.59 -16.07 6.90
C GLN A 80 -0.14 -14.74 6.64
N LEU A 81 0.52 -13.61 6.90
CA LEU A 81 -0.04 -12.29 6.61
C LEU A 81 -0.35 -12.12 5.11
N ILE A 82 0.57 -12.55 4.24
CA ILE A 82 0.36 -12.48 2.78
C ILE A 82 -0.88 -13.27 2.36
N GLU A 83 -1.09 -14.47 2.90
CA GLU A 83 -2.30 -15.26 2.61
C GLU A 83 -3.58 -14.53 3.04
N VAL A 84 -3.58 -13.87 4.20
CA VAL A 84 -4.72 -13.06 4.64
C VAL A 84 -4.95 -11.88 3.70
N LEU A 85 -3.90 -11.16 3.31
CA LEU A 85 -4.01 -9.99 2.42
C LEU A 85 -4.49 -10.37 1.01
N LYS A 86 -4.17 -11.57 0.52
CA LYS A 86 -4.65 -12.07 -0.77
C LYS A 86 -6.17 -12.25 -0.81
N THR A 87 -6.83 -12.48 0.33
CA THR A 87 -8.30 -12.57 0.38
C THR A 87 -9.01 -11.27 -0.01
N PHE A 88 -8.34 -10.13 0.19
CA PHE A 88 -8.81 -8.82 -0.27
C PHE A 88 -8.71 -8.64 -1.79
N GLN A 89 -7.97 -9.51 -2.50
CA GLN A 89 -7.74 -9.45 -3.94
C GLN A 89 -7.27 -8.07 -4.43
N PRO A 90 -6.19 -7.53 -3.84
CA PRO A 90 -5.72 -6.19 -4.18
C PRO A 90 -5.24 -6.17 -5.63
N THR A 91 -5.66 -5.19 -6.46
CA THR A 91 -5.17 -5.11 -7.87
C THR A 91 -4.10 -4.04 -8.11
N LYS A 92 -3.78 -3.24 -7.10
CA LYS A 92 -2.59 -2.38 -7.02
C LYS A 92 -2.02 -2.51 -5.62
N ILE A 93 -0.70 -2.48 -5.51
CA ILE A 93 0.00 -2.40 -4.22
C ILE A 93 0.77 -1.10 -4.24
N ALA A 94 0.32 -0.12 -3.48
CA ALA A 94 1.07 1.10 -3.25
C ALA A 94 1.88 0.99 -1.98
N ILE A 95 3.03 1.62 -1.95
CA ILE A 95 4.05 1.48 -0.90
C ILE A 95 4.51 2.86 -0.49
N GLU A 96 4.73 3.08 0.80
CA GLU A 96 5.25 4.35 1.29
C GLU A 96 6.69 4.55 0.86
N SER A 97 6.88 5.28 -0.23
CA SER A 97 8.18 5.60 -0.78
C SER A 97 8.04 6.72 -1.78
N ASN A 98 9.09 7.53 -1.92
CA ASN A 98 9.16 8.61 -2.90
C ASN A 98 8.67 8.17 -4.30
N PRO A 99 7.63 8.83 -4.86
CA PRO A 99 7.10 8.60 -6.21
C PRO A 99 8.14 8.69 -7.33
N LEU A 100 9.20 9.48 -7.14
CA LEU A 100 10.30 9.66 -8.09
C LEU A 100 11.47 8.68 -7.85
N GLY A 101 11.34 7.73 -6.92
CA GLY A 101 12.37 6.76 -6.58
C GLY A 101 12.36 5.50 -7.46
N ASP A 102 13.35 4.63 -7.23
CA ASP A 102 13.61 3.44 -8.06
C ASP A 102 12.83 2.17 -7.64
N ARG A 103 11.81 2.28 -6.79
CA ARG A 103 11.09 1.10 -6.27
C ARG A 103 10.47 0.21 -7.35
N PRO A 104 9.82 0.74 -8.41
CA PRO A 104 9.33 -0.09 -9.50
C PRO A 104 10.44 -0.90 -10.19
N LYS A 105 11.62 -0.29 -10.38
CA LYS A 105 12.79 -0.96 -10.95
C LYS A 105 13.31 -2.06 -10.01
N GLN A 106 13.46 -1.77 -8.72
CA GLN A 106 13.89 -2.76 -7.72
C GLN A 106 12.93 -3.95 -7.66
N TYR A 107 11.63 -3.70 -7.79
CA TYR A 107 10.62 -4.75 -7.86
C TYR A 107 10.77 -5.59 -9.14
N ALA A 108 11.00 -4.97 -10.30
CA ALA A 108 11.27 -5.70 -11.54
C ALA A 108 12.54 -6.57 -11.45
N ASP A 109 13.60 -6.06 -10.81
CA ASP A 109 14.83 -6.82 -10.57
C ASP A 109 14.58 -8.00 -9.59
N TYR A 110 13.71 -7.83 -8.59
CA TYR A 110 13.24 -8.92 -7.72
C TYR A 110 12.44 -9.99 -8.48
N LEU A 111 11.50 -9.58 -9.35
CA LEU A 111 10.76 -10.52 -10.20
C LEU A 111 11.67 -11.32 -11.13
N ALA A 112 12.73 -10.69 -11.63
CA ALA A 112 13.74 -11.33 -12.48
C ALA A 112 14.76 -12.19 -11.71
N GLY A 113 14.65 -12.30 -10.38
CA GLY A 113 15.61 -13.03 -9.55
C GLY A 113 17.00 -12.39 -9.48
N LYS A 114 17.13 -11.11 -9.84
CA LYS A 114 18.41 -10.36 -9.81
C LYS A 114 18.66 -9.68 -8.47
N ARG A 115 17.66 -9.68 -7.58
CA ARG A 115 17.69 -9.00 -6.29
C ARG A 115 16.93 -9.84 -5.26
N GLU A 116 17.54 -10.02 -4.10
CA GLU A 116 16.88 -10.59 -2.92
C GLU A 116 16.08 -9.53 -2.17
N LEU A 117 15.11 -9.96 -1.37
CA LEU A 117 14.31 -9.04 -0.56
C LEU A 117 15.13 -8.44 0.58
N ALA A 118 15.07 -7.12 0.71
CA ALA A 118 15.68 -6.38 1.80
C ALA A 118 14.84 -6.48 3.09
N ARG A 119 15.42 -6.04 4.21
CA ARG A 119 14.83 -6.13 5.57
C ARG A 119 13.67 -5.16 5.85
N ASN A 120 13.20 -4.42 4.86
CA ASN A 120 12.13 -3.43 5.06
C ASN A 120 10.75 -4.03 4.73
N GLU A 121 9.70 -3.41 5.25
CA GLU A 121 8.28 -3.75 5.05
C GLU A 121 7.84 -3.66 3.58
N ILE A 122 8.37 -2.71 2.81
CA ILE A 122 8.09 -2.60 1.37
C ILE A 122 8.48 -3.89 0.64
N ASP A 123 9.65 -4.43 0.94
CA ASP A 123 10.19 -5.65 0.36
C ASP A 123 9.50 -6.89 0.95
N GLN A 124 9.43 -6.98 2.28
CA GLN A 124 8.93 -8.18 2.97
C GLN A 124 7.42 -8.38 2.80
N ILE A 125 6.64 -7.31 2.69
CA ILE A 125 5.18 -7.38 2.50
C ILE A 125 4.81 -6.94 1.08
N GLY A 126 5.14 -5.71 0.70
CA GLY A 126 4.68 -5.11 -0.56
C GLY A 126 5.12 -5.90 -1.80
N PHE A 127 6.42 -6.17 -1.93
CA PHE A 127 6.96 -6.88 -3.10
C PHE A 127 6.52 -8.35 -3.12
N ARG A 128 6.46 -9.02 -1.97
CA ARG A 128 5.95 -10.41 -1.89
C ARG A 128 4.51 -10.51 -2.34
N LEU A 129 3.64 -9.67 -1.77
CA LEU A 129 2.21 -9.64 -2.09
C LEU A 129 1.99 -9.38 -3.58
N ALA A 130 2.67 -8.37 -4.13
CA ALA A 130 2.59 -8.02 -5.55
C ALA A 130 3.04 -9.18 -6.45
N LYS A 131 4.12 -9.87 -6.09
CA LYS A 131 4.64 -11.02 -6.85
C LYS A 131 3.66 -12.19 -6.83
N GLU A 132 3.12 -12.55 -5.67
CA GLU A 132 2.20 -13.68 -5.53
C GLU A 132 0.88 -13.47 -6.26
N LEU A 133 0.44 -12.22 -6.38
CA LEU A 133 -0.75 -11.84 -7.14
C LEU A 133 -0.46 -11.57 -8.62
N GLY A 134 0.80 -11.70 -9.06
CA GLY A 134 1.19 -11.55 -10.48
C GLY A 134 1.25 -10.11 -10.98
N HIS A 135 1.34 -9.12 -10.09
CA HIS A 135 1.40 -7.70 -10.46
C HIS A 135 2.71 -7.38 -11.18
N LYS A 136 2.62 -6.55 -12.22
CA LYS A 136 3.78 -6.11 -12.99
C LYS A 136 4.58 -5.00 -12.33
N THR A 137 3.96 -4.27 -11.41
CA THR A 137 4.60 -3.18 -10.66
C THR A 137 3.96 -2.96 -9.30
N VAL A 138 4.67 -2.24 -8.45
CA VAL A 138 4.18 -1.56 -7.24
C VAL A 138 4.11 -0.05 -7.49
N TYR A 139 3.40 0.68 -6.63
CA TYR A 139 3.14 2.12 -6.80
C TYR A 139 3.68 2.92 -5.61
N PRO A 140 4.81 3.63 -5.74
CA PRO A 140 5.32 4.44 -4.64
C PRO A 140 4.38 5.63 -4.39
N VAL A 141 3.95 5.78 -3.15
CA VAL A 141 3.09 6.87 -2.69
C VAL A 141 3.75 7.49 -1.47
N ASP A 142 4.09 8.76 -1.54
CA ASP A 142 4.61 9.53 -0.43
C ASP A 142 4.45 11.01 -0.75
N ALA A 143 4.33 11.83 0.27
CA ALA A 143 4.17 13.26 0.12
C ALA A 143 4.76 14.00 1.32
N ASP A 144 5.56 15.03 1.04
CA ASP A 144 5.99 15.95 2.07
C ASP A 144 4.79 16.71 2.64
N GLY A 145 4.73 16.80 3.96
CA GLY A 145 3.66 17.51 4.65
C GLY A 145 4.10 17.99 6.03
N ASP A 146 3.54 19.12 6.46
CA ASP A 146 3.70 19.58 7.84
C ASP A 146 2.73 18.79 8.73
N PHE A 147 3.26 17.87 9.53
CA PHE A 147 2.47 17.14 10.52
C PHE A 147 2.49 17.92 11.84
N PRO A 148 1.35 18.46 12.33
CA PRO A 148 1.31 19.30 13.52
C PRO A 148 1.43 18.48 14.81
N TYR A 149 2.53 17.75 14.97
CA TYR A 149 2.77 16.75 16.02
C TYR A 149 2.52 17.32 17.41
N GLN A 150 3.10 18.50 17.71
CA GLN A 150 2.98 19.10 19.03
C GLN A 150 1.53 19.45 19.38
N ARG A 151 0.73 19.91 18.40
CA ARG A 151 -0.68 20.21 18.61
C ARG A 151 -1.47 18.95 18.96
N LEU A 152 -1.21 17.85 18.25
CA LEU A 152 -1.86 16.57 18.49
C LEU A 152 -1.50 15.99 19.87
N VAL A 153 -0.22 16.03 20.23
CA VAL A 153 0.25 15.58 21.56
C VAL A 153 -0.39 16.40 22.69
N ASN A 154 -0.46 17.72 22.53
CA ASN A 154 -1.08 18.59 23.54
C ASN A 154 -2.57 18.28 23.70
N TYR A 155 -3.29 18.07 22.59
CA TYR A 155 -4.70 17.71 22.63
C TYR A 155 -4.94 16.35 23.33
N ALA A 156 -4.15 15.33 22.97
CA ALA A 156 -4.28 13.99 23.55
C ALA A 156 -4.06 14.00 25.07
N LYS A 157 -3.06 14.74 25.56
CA LYS A 157 -2.79 14.90 27.00
C LYS A 157 -3.88 15.66 27.76
N ALA A 158 -4.59 16.57 27.08
CA ALA A 158 -5.63 17.37 27.70
C ALA A 158 -7.00 16.67 27.75
N SER A 159 -7.19 15.63 26.92
CA SER A 159 -8.50 15.03 26.66
C SER A 159 -8.62 13.54 27.05
N GLY A 160 -7.56 12.95 27.63
CA GLY A 160 -7.51 11.56 28.09
C GLY A 160 -6.83 11.46 29.45
#